data_AF-A0A8K0QCU1-F1
#
_entry.id   AF-A0A8K0QCU1-F1
#
_cell.length_a   1.000
_cell.length_b   1.000
_cell.length_c   1.000
_cell.angle_alpha   90.00
_cell.angle_beta   90.00
_cell.angle_gamma   90.00
#
_symmetry.space_group_name_H-M   'P 1'
#
loop_
_entity.id
_entity.type
_entity.pdbx_description
1 polymer ?
#
loop_
_entity_poly.entity_id
_entity_poly.type
_entity_poly.pdbx_seq_one_letter_code
_entity_poly.pdbx_strand_id
1 'polypeptide(L)'
;MVSEYCPVYAPFFGAMGCTCAIVFTCLGASYGTAKSGVGIAAMGVLRPDLIVKNIVPVIMAGIIGIYGLVVSVLISDGLKQDLPLYTGFIQFGAGLSVGLAGLAAGFAIGIVGDAGVRGTAQQPRLFVGMILILIFAEVLGLYGLIVALLMNSKATLNATCG
;
A
#
# COMPACT_ATOMS: atom_id res chain seq x y z
N MET A 1 11.35 -18.61 -27.99
CA MET A 1 12.29 -19.76 -28.03
C MET A 1 12.73 -19.99 -26.59
N VAL A 2 12.55 -21.20 -26.04
CA VAL A 2 12.86 -21.45 -24.63
C VAL A 2 14.38 -21.40 -24.45
N SER A 3 14.86 -20.32 -23.85
CA SER A 3 16.27 -20.06 -23.53
C SER A 3 16.45 -20.26 -22.01
N GLU A 4 17.65 -20.63 -21.54
CA GLU A 4 17.91 -20.78 -20.09
C GLU A 4 17.53 -19.53 -19.29
N TYR A 5 17.61 -18.35 -19.93
CA TYR A 5 17.26 -17.06 -19.33
C TYR A 5 15.76 -16.72 -19.39
N CYS A 6 14.98 -17.37 -20.27
CA CYS A 6 13.56 -17.09 -20.50
C CYS A 6 12.74 -18.39 -20.47
N PRO A 7 12.59 -19.02 -19.27
CA PRO A 7 11.77 -20.21 -19.11
C PRO A 7 10.28 -19.88 -19.13
N VAL A 8 9.45 -20.87 -19.49
CA VAL A 8 7.97 -20.73 -19.57
C VAL A 8 7.33 -20.36 -18.22
N TYR A 9 8.00 -20.63 -17.11
CA TYR A 9 7.52 -20.28 -15.76
C TYR A 9 7.92 -18.86 -15.30
N ALA A 10 8.70 -18.10 -16.07
CA ALA A 10 9.08 -16.72 -15.71
C ALA A 10 7.89 -15.78 -15.42
N PRO A 11 6.80 -15.74 -16.21
CA PRO A 11 5.68 -14.84 -15.95
C PRO A 11 4.90 -15.15 -14.67
N PHE A 12 5.06 -16.35 -14.09
CA PHE A 12 4.45 -16.69 -12.80
C PHE A 12 4.87 -15.73 -11.68
N PHE A 13 6.15 -15.36 -11.63
CA PHE A 13 6.66 -14.42 -10.63
C PHE A 13 6.14 -13.00 -10.84
N GLY A 14 6.01 -12.56 -12.09
CA GLY A 14 5.40 -11.26 -12.41
C GLY A 14 3.91 -11.19 -12.03
N ALA A 15 3.14 -12.24 -12.34
CA ALA A 15 1.73 -12.35 -11.96
C ALA A 15 1.55 -12.38 -10.43
N MET A 16 2.44 -13.09 -9.73
CA MET A 16 2.46 -13.10 -8.26
C MET A 16 2.83 -11.71 -7.71
N GLY A 17 3.79 -11.01 -8.30
CA GLY A 17 4.15 -9.64 -7.93
C GLY A 17 2.97 -8.67 -8.03
N CYS A 18 2.25 -8.69 -9.15
CA CYS A 18 1.02 -7.92 -9.34
C CYS A 18 -0.03 -8.25 -8.27
N THR A 19 -0.21 -9.53 -7.96
CA THR A 19 -1.17 -9.98 -6.94
C THR A 19 -0.76 -9.53 -5.54
N CYS A 20 0.51 -9.70 -5.16
CA CYS A 20 1.04 -9.31 -3.86
C CYS A 20 0.95 -7.79 -3.64
N ALA A 21 1.20 -7.00 -4.69
CA ALA A 21 1.11 -5.54 -4.64
C ALA A 21 -0.28 -5.08 -4.18
N ILE A 22 -1.35 -5.58 -4.78
CA ILE A 22 -2.71 -5.14 -4.45
C ILE A 22 -3.26 -5.81 -3.18
N VAL A 23 -3.02 -7.11 -2.97
CA VAL A 23 -3.63 -7.83 -1.86
C VAL A 23 -3.15 -7.30 -0.52
N PHE A 24 -1.84 -7.09 -0.35
CA PHE A 24 -1.30 -6.63 0.93
C PHE A 24 -1.61 -5.15 1.21
N THR A 25 -1.61 -4.28 0.20
CA THR A 25 -2.05 -2.88 0.41
C THR A 25 -3.54 -2.79 0.72
N CYS A 26 -4.39 -3.60 0.08
CA CYS A 26 -5.82 -3.68 0.41
C CYS A 26 -6.07 -4.22 1.82
N LEU A 27 -5.27 -5.20 2.29
CA LEU A 27 -5.30 -5.64 3.68
C LEU A 27 -4.92 -4.52 4.66
N GLY A 28 -3.87 -3.75 4.35
CA GLY A 28 -3.50 -2.57 5.14
C GLY A 28 -4.60 -1.51 5.17
N ALA A 29 -5.14 -1.15 4.00
CA ALA A 29 -6.19 -0.15 3.86
C ALA A 29 -7.49 -0.56 4.56
N SER A 30 -7.89 -1.83 4.43
CA SER A 30 -9.08 -2.37 5.09
C SER A 30 -8.92 -2.40 6.61
N TYR A 31 -7.77 -2.81 7.14
CA TYR A 31 -7.51 -2.77 8.58
C TYR A 31 -7.51 -1.33 9.11
N GLY A 32 -6.82 -0.41 8.43
CA GLY A 32 -6.76 1.01 8.79
C GLY A 32 -8.15 1.65 8.83
N THR A 33 -8.98 1.34 7.83
CA THR A 33 -10.38 1.77 7.74
C THR A 33 -11.25 1.16 8.83
N ALA A 34 -11.11 -0.15 9.08
CA ALA A 34 -11.91 -0.85 10.09
C ALA A 34 -11.66 -0.29 11.50
N LYS A 35 -10.40 -0.18 11.91
CA LYS A 35 -10.05 0.34 13.24
C LYS A 35 -10.44 1.81 13.41
N SER A 36 -10.08 2.66 12.45
CA SER A 36 -10.42 4.08 12.51
C SER A 36 -11.94 4.31 12.46
N GLY A 37 -12.65 3.50 11.66
CA GLY A 37 -14.11 3.56 11.52
C GLY A 37 -14.84 3.22 12.83
N VAL A 38 -14.38 2.21 13.57
CA VAL A 38 -14.92 1.89 14.91
C VAL A 38 -14.71 3.05 15.87
N GLY A 39 -13.54 3.69 15.86
CA GLY A 39 -13.25 4.87 16.69
C GLY A 39 -14.12 6.07 16.35
N ILE A 40 -14.32 6.36 15.06
CA ILE A 40 -15.17 7.45 14.58
C ILE A 40 -16.64 7.19 14.95
N ALA A 41 -17.14 5.97 14.75
CA ALA A 41 -18.51 5.60 15.10
C ALA A 41 -18.76 5.71 16.60
N ALA A 42 -17.84 5.21 17.44
CA ALA A 42 -17.96 5.30 18.90
C ALA A 42 -17.94 6.76 19.40
N MET A 43 -17.09 7.60 18.83
CA MET A 43 -17.02 9.02 19.15
C MET A 43 -18.26 9.79 18.62
N GLY A 44 -18.75 9.42 17.44
CA GLY A 44 -19.86 10.08 16.75
C GLY A 44 -21.20 9.98 17.46
N VAL A 45 -21.39 8.97 18.32
CA VAL A 45 -22.58 8.87 19.19
C VAL A 45 -22.67 10.02 20.18
N LEU A 46 -21.53 10.47 20.72
CA LEU A 46 -21.47 11.53 21.73
C LEU A 46 -21.24 12.93 21.12
N ARG A 47 -20.46 13.02 20.03
CA ARG A 47 -20.11 14.29 19.37
C ARG A 47 -20.22 14.17 17.84
N PRO A 48 -21.45 14.23 17.28
CA PRO A 48 -21.67 14.06 15.85
C PRO A 48 -21.00 15.15 14.99
N ASP A 49 -20.85 16.37 15.52
CA ASP A 49 -20.23 17.50 14.79
C ASP A 49 -18.75 17.24 14.43
N LEU A 50 -18.09 16.34 15.16
CA LEU A 50 -16.67 16.03 14.97
C LEU A 50 -16.44 14.89 13.95
N ILE A 51 -17.50 14.23 13.45
CA ILE A 51 -17.38 13.09 12.53
C ILE A 51 -16.66 13.48 11.24
N VAL A 52 -17.10 14.58 10.60
CA VAL A 52 -16.52 15.04 9.33
C VAL A 52 -15.06 15.44 9.51
N LYS A 53 -14.72 16.04 10.65
CA LYS A 53 -13.34 16.45 10.97
C LYS A 53 -12.42 15.24 11.19
N ASN A 54 -12.94 14.19 11.82
CA ASN A 54 -12.17 13.01 12.20
C ASN A 54 -12.12 11.92 11.11
N ILE A 55 -12.60 12.19 9.89
CA ILE A 55 -12.58 11.23 8.77
C ILE A 55 -11.18 11.06 8.12
N VAL A 56 -10.26 11.97 8.42
CA VAL A 56 -8.91 12.02 7.83
C VAL A 56 -8.14 10.68 7.91
N PRO A 57 -8.13 9.91 9.03
CA PRO A 57 -7.42 8.63 9.09
C PRO A 57 -7.98 7.59 8.11
N VAL A 58 -9.28 7.62 7.85
CA VAL A 58 -9.93 6.71 6.88
C VAL A 58 -9.50 7.06 5.45
N ILE A 59 -9.44 8.36 5.13
CA ILE A 59 -8.95 8.82 3.81
C ILE A 59 -7.49 8.39 3.63
N MET A 60 -6.64 8.58 4.65
CA MET A 60 -5.23 8.18 4.60
C MET A 60 -5.04 6.67 4.45
N ALA A 61 -5.87 5.85 5.10
CA ALA A 61 -5.86 4.41 4.89
C ALA A 61 -6.25 4.04 3.43
N GLY A 62 -7.18 4.78 2.81
CA GLY A 62 -7.57 4.59 1.42
C GLY A 62 -6.45 4.89 0.41
N ILE A 63 -5.61 5.91 0.68
CA ILE A 63 -4.49 6.29 -0.20
C ILE A 63 -3.47 5.14 -0.34
N ILE A 64 -3.26 4.34 0.71
CA ILE A 64 -2.37 3.15 0.66
C ILE A 64 -2.83 2.14 -0.40
N GLY A 65 -4.15 1.96 -0.55
CA GLY A 65 -4.71 1.09 -1.59
C GLY A 65 -4.37 1.57 -3.00
N ILE A 66 -4.35 2.88 -3.21
CA ILE A 66 -4.00 3.50 -4.50
C ILE A 66 -2.53 3.23 -4.85
N TYR A 67 -1.61 3.21 -3.87
CA TYR A 67 -0.21 2.86 -4.13
C TYR A 67 -0.06 1.45 -4.69
N GLY A 68 -0.74 0.47 -4.09
CA GLY A 68 -0.73 -0.90 -4.60
C GLY A 68 -1.39 -1.01 -5.98
N LEU A 69 -2.48 -0.27 -6.22
CA LEU A 69 -3.15 -0.21 -7.52
C LEU A 69 -2.21 0.30 -8.62
N VAL A 70 -1.51 1.41 -8.38
CA VAL A 70 -0.59 2.01 -9.36
C VAL A 70 0.52 1.02 -9.73
N VAL A 71 1.15 0.38 -8.75
CA VAL A 71 2.22 -0.61 -9.01
C VAL A 71 1.68 -1.84 -9.72
N SER A 72 0.50 -2.33 -9.34
CA SER A 72 -0.12 -3.51 -9.97
C SER A 72 -0.42 -3.26 -11.45
N VAL A 73 -0.97 -2.08 -11.79
CA VAL A 73 -1.24 -1.68 -13.18
C VAL A 73 0.07 -1.59 -13.98
N LEU A 74 1.13 -1.00 -13.40
CA LEU A 74 2.44 -0.90 -14.06
C LEU A 74 3.11 -2.27 -14.28
N ILE A 75 2.98 -3.20 -13.34
CA ILE A 75 3.49 -4.57 -13.51
C ILE A 75 2.67 -5.31 -14.58
N SER A 76 1.34 -5.13 -14.58
CA SER A 76 0.44 -5.79 -15.52
C SER A 76 0.71 -5.40 -16.97
N ASP A 77 1.06 -4.13 -17.23
CA ASP A 77 1.43 -3.65 -18.57
C ASP A 77 2.74 -4.29 -19.07
N GLY A 78 3.64 -4.66 -18.14
CA GLY A 78 4.91 -5.31 -18.44
C GLY A 78 4.84 -6.83 -18.58
N LEU A 79 3.69 -7.48 -18.40
CA LEU A 79 3.56 -8.94 -18.49
C LEU A 79 3.47 -9.42 -19.93
N LYS A 80 4.36 -10.34 -20.29
CA LYS A 80 4.43 -11.02 -21.60
C LYS A 80 4.81 -12.49 -21.41
N GLN A 81 4.50 -13.32 -22.40
CA GLN A 81 4.83 -14.75 -22.37
C GLN A 81 6.34 -15.00 -22.49
N ASP A 82 7.02 -14.22 -23.34
CA ASP A 82 8.48 -14.22 -23.45
C ASP A 82 9.06 -13.16 -22.49
N LEU A 83 9.26 -13.54 -21.23
CA LEU A 83 9.88 -12.69 -20.20
C LEU A 83 11.17 -13.35 -19.69
N PRO A 84 12.26 -12.58 -19.50
CA PRO A 84 13.41 -13.11 -18.78
C PRO A 84 13.09 -13.28 -17.30
N LEU A 85 13.70 -14.30 -16.71
CA LEU A 85 13.52 -14.63 -15.30
C LEU A 85 13.89 -13.46 -14.38
N TYR A 86 14.88 -12.66 -14.77
CA TYR A 86 15.28 -11.42 -14.10
C TYR A 86 14.09 -10.44 -13.96
N THR A 87 13.36 -10.17 -15.04
CA THR A 87 12.19 -9.28 -15.02
C THR A 87 11.11 -9.82 -14.10
N GLY A 88 10.87 -11.13 -14.12
CA GLY A 88 9.90 -11.79 -13.23
C GLY A 88 10.24 -11.62 -11.75
N PHE A 89 11.49 -11.81 -11.35
CA PHE A 89 11.91 -11.62 -9.95
C PHE A 89 11.88 -10.14 -9.52
N ILE A 90 12.23 -9.21 -10.41
CA ILE A 90 12.16 -7.78 -10.12
C ILE A 90 10.70 -7.34 -9.93
N GLN A 91 9.78 -7.79 -10.78
CA GLN A 91 8.34 -7.52 -10.63
C GLN A 91 7.77 -8.13 -9.34
N PHE A 92 8.20 -9.35 -8.99
CA PHE A 92 7.82 -9.97 -7.72
C PHE A 92 8.31 -9.17 -6.51
N GLY A 93 9.58 -8.76 -6.52
CA GLY A 93 10.17 -7.93 -5.47
C GLY A 93 9.52 -6.56 -5.36
N ALA A 94 9.22 -5.90 -6.49
CA ALA A 94 8.51 -4.63 -6.53
C ALA A 94 7.09 -4.72 -5.93
N GLY A 95 6.38 -5.82 -6.22
CA GLY A 95 5.07 -6.06 -5.64
C GLY A 95 5.10 -6.31 -4.14
N LEU A 96 6.05 -7.09 -3.65
CA LEU A 96 6.24 -7.34 -2.22
C LEU A 96 6.67 -6.08 -1.45
N SER A 97 7.54 -5.24 -2.03
CA SER A 97 8.03 -4.04 -1.36
C SER A 97 6.91 -3.04 -1.08
N VAL A 98 6.04 -2.77 -2.06
CA VAL A 98 4.87 -1.89 -1.86
C VAL A 98 3.80 -2.57 -1.00
N GLY A 99 3.56 -3.87 -1.21
CA GLY A 99 2.54 -4.63 -0.51
C GLY A 99 2.76 -4.67 1.00
N LEU A 100 3.92 -5.15 1.44
CA LEU A 100 4.23 -5.31 2.86
C LEU A 100 4.45 -3.96 3.57
N ALA A 101 5.04 -2.97 2.89
CA ALA A 101 5.16 -1.62 3.44
C ALA A 101 3.78 -0.96 3.62
N GLY A 102 2.89 -1.10 2.64
CA GLY A 102 1.53 -0.61 2.71
C GLY A 102 0.70 -1.31 3.80
N LEU A 103 0.89 -2.62 3.99
CA LEU A 103 0.29 -3.34 5.10
C LEU A 103 0.72 -2.75 6.46
N ALA A 104 2.02 -2.56 6.66
CA ALA A 104 2.57 -1.98 7.89
C ALA A 104 2.07 -0.54 8.14
N ALA A 105 2.03 0.29 7.11
CA ALA A 105 1.49 1.65 7.17
C ALA A 105 0.00 1.63 7.57
N GLY A 106 -0.80 0.73 6.98
CA GLY A 106 -2.22 0.58 7.31
C GLY A 106 -2.48 0.15 8.76
N PHE A 107 -1.63 -0.72 9.32
CA PHE A 107 -1.67 -1.08 10.73
C PHE A 107 -1.39 0.11 11.65
N ALA A 108 -0.35 0.88 11.35
CA ALA A 108 0.01 2.07 12.12
C ALA A 108 -1.12 3.12 12.09
N ILE A 109 -1.63 3.43 10.89
CA ILE A 109 -2.74 4.38 10.71
C ILE A 109 -3.99 3.92 11.44
N GLY A 110 -4.35 2.64 11.38
CA GLY A 110 -5.55 2.13 12.04
C GLY A 110 -5.53 2.28 13.56
N ILE A 111 -4.42 1.92 14.20
CA ILE A 111 -4.28 1.97 15.67
C ILE A 111 -4.18 3.42 16.14
N VAL A 112 -3.34 4.23 15.49
CA VAL A 112 -3.20 5.66 15.81
C VAL A 112 -4.50 6.41 15.53
N GLY A 113 -5.21 6.05 14.46
CA GLY A 113 -6.51 6.60 14.09
C GLY A 113 -7.56 6.36 15.17
N ASP A 114 -7.76 5.10 15.59
CA ASP A 114 -8.74 4.76 16.64
C ASP A 114 -8.44 5.46 17.98
N ALA A 115 -7.19 5.45 18.43
CA ALA A 115 -6.79 6.14 19.66
C ALA A 115 -6.92 7.67 19.53
N GLY A 116 -6.51 8.22 18.39
CA GLY A 116 -6.48 9.65 18.11
C GLY A 116 -7.88 10.27 18.01
N VAL A 117 -8.83 9.61 17.34
CA VAL A 117 -10.21 10.12 17.23
C VAL A 117 -10.93 10.10 18.57
N ARG A 118 -10.69 9.08 19.41
CA ARG A 118 -11.22 9.01 20.79
C ARG A 118 -10.59 10.08 21.69
N GLY A 119 -9.28 10.31 21.59
CA GLY A 119 -8.60 11.36 22.34
C GLY A 119 -9.05 12.77 21.92
N THR A 120 -9.26 12.99 20.62
CA THR A 120 -9.76 14.26 20.07
C THR A 120 -11.19 14.56 20.56
N ALA A 121 -11.99 13.52 20.83
CA ALA A 121 -13.31 13.67 21.44
C ALA A 121 -13.25 14.31 22.82
N GLN A 122 -12.21 14.04 23.60
CA GLN A 122 -12.02 14.62 24.94
C GLN A 122 -11.37 16.00 24.84
N GLN A 123 -10.30 16.12 24.06
CA GLN A 123 -9.53 17.36 23.92
C GLN A 123 -9.28 17.71 22.44
N PRO A 124 -9.96 18.74 21.88
CA PRO A 124 -9.89 19.05 20.46
C PRO A 124 -8.51 19.55 20.00
N ARG A 125 -7.66 19.99 20.93
CA ARG A 125 -6.26 20.39 20.65
C ARG A 125 -5.38 19.21 20.20
N LEU A 126 -5.75 17.96 20.52
CA LEU A 126 -4.99 16.77 20.08
C LEU A 126 -5.11 16.50 18.57
N PHE A 127 -6.10 17.08 17.89
CA PHE A 127 -6.36 16.81 16.47
C PHE A 127 -5.14 17.07 15.58
N VAL A 128 -4.44 18.19 15.80
CA VAL A 128 -3.25 18.55 15.02
C VAL A 128 -2.10 17.57 15.28
N GLY A 129 -1.92 17.14 16.53
CA GLY A 129 -0.92 16.14 16.91
C GLY A 129 -1.21 14.76 16.28
N MET A 130 -2.47 14.35 16.26
CA MET A 130 -2.91 13.12 15.60
C MET A 130 -2.56 13.14 14.10
N ILE A 131 -2.86 14.24 13.39
CA ILE A 131 -2.53 14.37 11.97
C ILE A 131 -1.02 14.26 11.74
N LEU A 132 -0.21 14.92 12.57
CA LEU A 132 1.24 14.87 12.43
C LEU A 132 1.77 13.43 12.53
N ILE A 133 1.27 12.64 13.48
CA ILE A 133 1.66 11.23 13.64
C ILE A 133 1.21 10.41 12.43
N LEU A 134 -0.01 10.63 11.93
CA LEU A 134 -0.54 9.92 10.76
C LEU A 134 0.25 10.21 9.49
N ILE A 135 0.79 11.43 9.31
CA ILE A 135 1.67 11.76 8.18
C ILE A 135 2.93 10.89 8.23
N PHE A 136 3.59 10.75 9.39
CA PHE A 136 4.76 9.89 9.51
C PHE A 136 4.43 8.41 9.26
N ALA A 137 3.24 7.96 9.66
CA ALA A 137 2.79 6.60 9.38
C ALA A 137 2.51 6.36 7.88
N GLU A 138 1.96 7.35 7.18
CA GLU A 138 1.65 7.26 5.75
C GLU A 138 2.91 7.24 4.88
N VAL A 139 3.94 8.00 5.27
CA VAL A 139 5.21 8.05 4.54
C VAL A 139 5.90 6.67 4.45
N LEU A 140 5.62 5.75 5.39
CA LEU A 140 6.08 4.36 5.30
C LEU A 140 5.58 3.65 4.02
N GLY A 141 4.33 3.91 3.62
CA GLY A 141 3.76 3.40 2.38
C GLY A 141 4.38 4.06 1.14
N LEU A 142 4.66 5.36 1.20
CA LEU A 142 5.35 6.09 0.13
C LEU A 142 6.76 5.55 -0.13
N TYR A 143 7.50 5.17 0.92
CA TYR A 143 8.82 4.54 0.75
C TYR A 143 8.73 3.23 -0.04
N GLY A 144 7.75 2.37 0.28
CA GLY A 144 7.51 1.13 -0.45
C GLY A 144 7.16 1.36 -1.92
N LEU A 145 6.35 2.38 -2.21
CA LEU A 145 5.99 2.78 -3.56
C LEU A 145 7.22 3.24 -4.38
N ILE A 146 8.05 4.13 -3.83
CA ILE A 146 9.24 4.64 -4.53
C ILE A 146 10.19 3.50 -4.88
N VAL A 147 10.43 2.58 -3.95
CA VAL A 147 11.27 1.40 -4.20
C VAL A 147 10.67 0.53 -5.32
N ALA A 148 9.37 0.26 -5.28
CA ALA A 148 8.70 -0.52 -6.32
C ALA A 148 8.81 0.12 -7.70
N LEU A 149 8.64 1.44 -7.81
CA LEU A 149 8.78 2.18 -9.06
C LEU A 149 10.20 2.13 -9.62
N LEU A 150 11.22 2.29 -8.77
CA LEU A 150 12.62 2.19 -9.16
C LEU A 150 12.99 0.78 -9.62
N MET A 151 12.45 -0.25 -8.95
CA MET A 151 12.63 -1.64 -9.35
C MET A 151 11.97 -1.91 -10.71
N ASN A 152 10.71 -1.50 -10.88
CA ASN A 152 9.98 -1.72 -12.13
C ASN A 152 10.61 -0.98 -13.32
N SER A 153 11.17 0.22 -13.11
CA SER A 153 11.92 0.95 -14.14
C SER A 153 13.13 0.18 -14.66
N LYS A 154 13.78 -0.62 -13.81
CA LYS A 154 14.94 -1.46 -14.17
C LYS A 154 14.54 -2.85 -14.68
N ALA A 155 13.26 -3.22 -14.62
CA ALA A 155 12.80 -4.55 -15.00
C ALA A 155 12.86 -4.78 -16.53
N THR A 156 12.76 -3.70 -17.32
CA THR A 156 12.80 -3.73 -18.79
C THR A 156 14.16 -3.36 -19.38
N LEU A 157 15.02 -2.69 -18.61
CA LEU A 157 16.37 -2.28 -19.03
C LEU A 157 17.32 -3.49 -18.96
N ASN A 158 17.89 -3.88 -20.10
CA ASN A 158 18.87 -4.98 -20.28
C ASN A 158 18.32 -6.42 -20.23
N ALA A 159 17.01 -6.58 -20.41
CA ALA A 159 16.35 -7.87 -20.50
C ALA A 159 16.55 -8.51 -21.89
N THR A 160 17.71 -9.12 -22.14
CA THR A 160 17.93 -9.94 -23.35
C THR A 160 17.61 -11.39 -23.07
N CYS A 161 16.55 -11.91 -23.70
CA CYS A 161 16.43 -13.34 -23.97
C CYS A 161 17.45 -13.66 -25.05
N GLY A 162 18.64 -14.12 -24.65
CA GLY A 162 19.65 -14.61 -25.59
C GLY A 162 19.09 -15.72 -26.48
#